data_AF-A0A432LHL9-F1
#
_entry.id   AF-A0A432LHL9-F1
#
_cell.length_a   1.000
_cell.length_b   1.000
_cell.length_c   1.000
_cell.angle_alpha   90.00
_cell.angle_beta   90.00
_cell.angle_gamma   90.00
#
_symmetry.space_group_name_H-M   'P 1'
#
loop_
_entity.id
_entity.type
_entity.pdbx_description
1 polymer ?
#
loop_
_entity_poly.entity_id
_entity_poly.type
_entity_poly.pdbx_seq_one_letter_code
_entity_poly.pdbx_strand_id
1 'polypeptide(L)' 'MGILTSLNNEIWKEKACIEDLTKEFVMHVQENRFELAATKHQDIHKSIKRVQHLHRQKQLYSIAVKFEREARRYAEKV' A
#
# COMPACT_ATOMS: atom_id res chain seq x y z
N MET A 1 -8.35 17.01 0.44
CA MET A 1 -7.98 15.74 1.12
C MET A 1 -6.47 15.75 1.32
N GLY A 2 -5.95 15.44 2.51
CA GLY A 2 -4.50 15.52 2.79
C GLY A 2 -3.72 14.33 2.19
N ILE A 3 -2.43 14.52 1.91
CA ILE A 3 -1.56 13.50 1.29
C ILE A 3 -1.56 12.18 2.09
N LEU A 4 -1.48 12.24 3.42
CA LEU A 4 -1.57 11.05 4.29
C LEU A 4 -2.91 10.32 4.17
N THR A 5 -4.01 11.06 4.04
CA THR A 5 -5.34 10.48 3.86
C THR A 5 -5.44 9.78 2.50
N SER A 6 -4.88 10.38 1.44
CA SER A 6 -4.81 9.74 0.12
C SER A 6 -4.01 8.44 0.16
N LEU A 7 -2.82 8.47 0.74
CA LEU A 7 -1.97 7.29 0.88
C LEU A 7 -2.65 6.18 1.69
N ASN A 8 -3.33 6.53 2.77
CA ASN A 8 -4.10 5.55 3.56
C ASN A 8 -5.23 4.92 2.75
N ASN A 9 -5.96 5.72 1.97
CA ASN A 9 -7.04 5.22 1.12
C ASN A 9 -6.51 4.30 0.02
N GLU A 10 -5.39 4.64 -0.62
CA GLU A 10 -4.76 3.78 -1.63
C GLU A 10 -4.25 2.47 -1.02
N ILE A 11 -3.62 2.51 0.16
CA ILE A 11 -3.21 1.29 0.88
C ILE A 11 -4.42 0.42 1.21
N TRP A 12 -5.52 1.02 1.67
CA TRP A 12 -6.74 0.28 1.99
C TRP A 12 -7.34 -0.39 0.76
N LYS A 13 -7.42 0.34 -0.37
CA LYS A 13 -7.89 -0.22 -1.65
C LYS A 13 -7.03 -1.39 -2.12
N GLU A 14 -5.71 -1.29 -2.03
CA GLU A 14 -4.84 -2.38 -2.45
C GLU A 14 -4.92 -3.60 -1.54
N LYS A 15 -5.14 -3.41 -0.24
CA LYS A 15 -5.40 -4.53 0.67
C LYS A 15 -6.69 -5.26 0.31
N ALA A 16 -7.77 -4.53 0.04
CA ALA A 16 -9.02 -5.13 -0.43
C ALA A 16 -8.83 -5.87 -1.77
N CYS A 17 -8.06 -5.31 -2.70
CA CYS A 17 -7.73 -5.97 -3.96
C CYS A 17 -6.96 -7.29 -3.73
N ILE A 18 -6.00 -7.32 -2.81
CA ILE A 18 -5.27 -8.56 -2.44
C ILE A 18 -6.23 -9.62 -1.88
N GLU A 19 -7.18 -9.23 -1.02
CA GLU A 19 -8.16 -10.15 -0.46
C GLU A 19 -9.02 -10.79 -1.55
N ASP A 20 -9.49 -9.99 -2.52
CA ASP A 20 -10.30 -10.49 -3.62
C ASP A 20 -9.49 -11.38 -4.59
N LEU A 21 -8.27 -10.96 -4.95
CA LEU A 21 -7.37 -11.79 -5.76
C LEU A 21 -7.02 -13.12 -5.07
N THR A 22 -6.92 -13.13 -3.74
CA THR A 22 -6.66 -14.36 -2.97
C THR A 22 -7.84 -15.31 -3.04
N LYS A 23 -9.08 -14.81 -2.96
CA LYS A 23 -10.28 -15.63 -3.15
C LYS A 23 -10.32 -16.23 -4.55
N GLU A 24 -10.05 -15.43 -5.58
CA GLU A 24 -10.00 -15.90 -6.97
C GLU A 24 -8.90 -16.94 -7.20
N PHE A 25 -7.72 -16.73 -6.61
CA PHE A 25 -6.63 -17.70 -6.63
C PHE A 25 -7.08 -19.06 -6.07
N VAL A 26 -7.69 -19.07 -4.87
CA VAL A 26 -8.16 -20.30 -4.22
C VAL A 26 -9.23 -20.98 -5.07
N MET A 27 -10.18 -20.23 -5.62
CA MET A 27 -11.20 -20.76 -6.53
C MET A 27 -10.57 -21.45 -7.76
N HIS A 28 -9.59 -20.81 -8.40
CA HIS A 28 -8.90 -21.41 -9.55
C HIS A 28 -8.10 -22.66 -9.18
N VAL A 29 -7.47 -22.70 -8.01
CA VAL A 29 -6.78 -23.89 -7.50
C VAL A 29 -7.77 -25.04 -7.28
N GLN A 30 -8.91 -24.78 -6.65
CA GLN A 30 -9.94 -25.80 -6.38
C GLN A 30 -10.52 -26.40 -7.67
N GLU A 31 -10.59 -25.60 -8.74
CA GLU A 31 -11.08 -26.04 -10.04
C GLU A 31 -9.97 -26.60 -10.96
N ASN A 32 -8.75 -26.81 -10.45
CA ASN A 32 -7.57 -27.27 -11.21
C ASN A 32 -7.19 -26.34 -12.39
N ARG A 33 -7.58 -25.06 -12.34
CA ARG A 33 -7.27 -24.03 -13.34
C ARG A 33 -5.93 -23.37 -13.01
N PHE A 34 -4.84 -24.16 -13.04
CA PHE A 34 -3.54 -23.73 -12.52
C PHE A 34 -2.91 -22.54 -13.24
N GLU A 35 -3.13 -22.39 -14.55
CA GLU A 35 -2.63 -21.23 -15.32
C GLU A 35 -3.28 -19.92 -14.85
N LEU A 36 -4.59 -19.96 -14.58
CA LEU A 36 -5.31 -18.81 -14.02
C LEU A 36 -4.88 -18.53 -12.58
N ALA A 37 -4.69 -19.58 -11.77
CA ALA A 37 -4.14 -19.43 -10.42
C ALA A 37 -2.74 -18.79 -10.44
N ALA A 38 -1.85 -19.21 -11.34
CA ALA A 38 -0.53 -18.61 -11.50
C ALA A 38 -0.61 -17.12 -11.86
N THR A 39 -1.56 -16.75 -12.72
CA THR A 39 -1.81 -15.34 -13.08
C THR A 39 -2.25 -14.53 -11.85
N LYS A 40 -3.22 -15.04 -11.07
CA LYS A 40 -3.67 -14.38 -9.83
C LYS A 40 -2.56 -14.26 -8.80
N HIS A 41 -1.69 -15.27 -8.68
CA HIS A 41 -0.52 -15.20 -7.81
C HIS A 41 0.42 -14.06 -8.19
N GLN A 42 0.69 -13.86 -9.49
CA GLN A 42 1.52 -12.75 -9.96
C GLN A 42 0.87 -11.40 -9.64
N ASP A 43 -0.46 -11.29 -9.78
CA ASP A 43 -1.18 -10.06 -9.49
C ASP A 43 -1.19 -9.74 -7.99
N ILE A 44 -1.37 -10.75 -7.12
CA ILE A 44 -1.20 -10.61 -5.67
C ILE A 44 0.19 -10.05 -5.35
N HIS A 45 1.25 -10.61 -5.95
CA HIS A 45 2.61 -10.15 -5.71
C HIS A 45 2.83 -8.69 -6.14
N LYS A 46 2.23 -8.27 -7.26
CA LYS A 46 2.27 -6.86 -7.70
C LYS A 46 1.57 -5.96 -6.70
N SER A 47 0.37 -6.30 -6.23
CA SER A 47 -0.35 -5.49 -5.23
C SER A 47 0.40 -5.43 -3.90
N ILE A 48 1.03 -6.53 -3.44
CA ILE A 48 1.89 -6.52 -2.24
C ILE A 48 3.04 -5.52 -2.39
N LYS A 49 3.76 -5.54 -3.52
CA LYS A 49 4.83 -4.58 -3.81
C LYS A 49 4.31 -3.14 -3.78
N ARG A 50 3.12 -2.90 -4.33
CA ARG A 50 2.49 -1.57 -4.30
C ARG A 50 2.16 -1.11 -2.89
N VAL A 51 1.60 -1.99 -2.05
CA VAL A 51 1.33 -1.71 -0.63
C VAL A 51 2.62 -1.35 0.12
N GLN A 52 3.71 -2.11 -0.08
CA GLN A 52 5.01 -1.80 0.52
C GLN A 52 5.54 -0.43 0.08
N HIS A 53 5.41 -0.11 -1.20
CA HIS A 53 5.81 1.18 -1.73
C HIS A 53 5.01 2.35 -1.12
N LEU A 54 3.68 2.22 -1.05
CA LEU A 54 2.80 3.22 -0.45
C LEU A 54 3.08 3.41 1.05
N HIS A 55 3.35 2.33 1.79
CA HIS A 55 3.76 2.42 3.19
C HIS A 55 5.08 3.19 3.35
N ARG A 56 6.06 2.96 2.48
CA ARG A 56 7.32 3.71 2.49
C ARG A 56 7.10 5.19 2.21
N GLN A 57 6.28 5.54 1.21
CA GLN A 57 5.93 6.94 0.93
C GLN A 57 5.27 7.60 2.14
N LYS A 58 4.34 6.90 2.80
CA LYS A 58 3.67 7.38 4.02
C LYS A 58 4.68 7.67 5.13
N GLN A 59 5.62 6.76 5.37
CA GLN A 59 6.68 6.93 6.38
C GLN A 59 7.55 8.15 6.08
N LEU A 60 8.02 8.29 4.84
CA LEU A 60 8.85 9.41 4.41
C LEU A 60 8.11 10.75 4.57
N TYR A 61 6.84 10.81 4.18
CA TYR A 61 6.02 12.01 4.36
C TYR A 61 5.87 12.38 5.85
N SER A 62 5.56 11.40 6.71
CA SER A 62 5.46 11.64 8.15
C SER A 62 6.76 12.16 8.76
N ILE A 63 7.91 11.64 8.31
CA ILE A 63 9.23 12.12 8.71
C ILE A 63 9.46 13.56 8.24
N ALA A 64 9.18 13.86 6.97
CA ALA A 64 9.35 15.21 6.41
C ALA A 64 8.52 16.25 7.18
N VAL A 65 7.24 15.95 7.47
CA VAL A 65 6.38 16.83 8.27
C VAL A 65 6.91 17.04 9.69
N LYS A 66 7.51 16.01 10.29
CA LYS A 66 8.13 16.14 11.62
C LYS A 66 9.32 17.10 11.57
N PHE A 67 10.22 16.94 10.60
CA PHE A 67 11.37 17.83 10.42
C PHE A 67 10.94 19.28 10.15
N GLU A 68 9.93 19.50 9.31
CA GLU A 68 9.41 20.83 9.03
C GLU A 68 8.89 21.52 10.30
N ARG A 69 8.15 20.77 11.14
CA ARG A 69 7.65 21.29 12.43
C ARG A 69 8.77 21.62 13.40
N GLU A 70 9.80 20.77 13.46
CA GLU A 70 10.97 21.02 14.31
C GLU A 70 11.75 22.25 13.85
N ALA A 71 12.01 22.37 12.55
CA ALA A 71 12.68 23.54 11.96
C ALA A 71 11.92 24.84 12.27
N ARG A 72 10.58 24.83 12.15
CA ARG A 72 9.75 26.00 12.49
C ARG A 72 9.85 26.38 13.96
N ARG A 73 9.80 25.40 14.87
CA ARG A 73 9.98 25.64 16.31
C ARG A 73 11.35 26.21 16.66
N TYR A 74 12.40 25.84 15.94
CA TYR A 74 13.72 26.45 16.11
C TYR A 74 13.74 27.90 15.63
N ALA A 75 13.13 28.18 14.46
CA ALA A 75 13.04 29.54 13.92
C ALA A 75 12.24 30.50 14.82
N GLU A 76 11.20 30.02 15.51
CA GLU A 76 10.39 30.82 16.44
C GLU A 76 11.10 31.14 17.78
N LYS A 77 12.23 30.48 18.06
CA LYS A 77 13.01 30.65 19.30
C LYS A 77 14.23 31.56 19.15
N VAL A 78 14.51 32.02 17.93
CA VAL A 78 15.60 32.95 17.58
C VAL A 78 14.99 34.31 17.32
#